data_AF-A0A965IVD6-F1
#
_entry.id   AF-A0A965IVD6-F1
#
_cell.length_a   1.000
_cell.length_b   1.000
_cell.length_c   1.000
_cell.angle_alpha   90.00
_cell.angle_beta   90.00
_cell.angle_gamma   90.00
#
_symmetry.space_group_name_H-M   'P 1'
#
loop_
_entity.id
_entity.type
_entity.pdbx_description
1 polymer ?
#
loop_
_entity_poly.entity_id
_entity_poly.type
_entity_poly.pdbx_seq_one_letter_code
_entity_poly.pdbx_strand_id
1 'polypeptide(L)' 'EGRSMVTISMDVQYLSAVKDEDAVCEGWIEKRGRSICFCRAEVRGAESGRLCATANLVYKV' A
#
# COMPACT_ATOMS: atom_id res chain seq x y z
N GLU A 1 25.29 3.21 0.46
CA GLU A 1 24.40 2.03 0.61
C GLU A 1 23.00 2.49 0.94
N GLY A 2 21.97 1.88 0.34
CA GLY A 2 20.58 2.18 0.67
C GLY A 2 20.25 1.69 2.08
N ARG A 3 19.66 2.54 2.92
CA ARG A 3 19.15 2.10 4.23
C ARG A 3 18.10 1.02 4.01
N SER A 4 18.31 -0.14 4.63
CA SER A 4 17.33 -1.21 4.71
C SER A 4 16.02 -0.67 5.29
N MET A 5 14.91 -0.84 4.57
CA MET A 5 13.57 -0.56 5.08
C MET A 5 12.96 -1.87 5.56
N VAL A 6 12.47 -1.88 6.79
CA VAL A 6 11.87 -3.09 7.40
C VAL A 6 10.40 -2.85 7.63
N THR A 7 9.54 -3.75 7.15
CA THR A 7 8.11 -3.70 7.47
C THR A 7 7.90 -4.00 8.95
N ILE A 8 7.32 -3.05 9.67
CA ILE A 8 6.94 -3.21 11.08
C ILE A 8 5.53 -3.78 11.17
N SER A 9 4.60 -3.24 10.38
CA SER A 9 3.23 -3.73 10.30
C SER A 9 2.65 -3.49 8.91
N MET A 10 1.73 -4.35 8.52
CA MET A 10 0.95 -4.23 7.29
C MET A 10 -0.46 -4.74 7.58
N ASP A 11 -1.44 -3.87 7.40
CA ASP A 11 -2.86 -4.21 7.45
C ASP A 11 -3.45 -4.00 6.06
N VAL A 12 -4.13 -5.03 5.53
CA VAL A 12 -4.76 -5.00 4.20
C VAL A 12 -6.24 -5.34 4.36
N GLN A 13 -7.08 -4.44 3.89
CA GLN A 13 -8.53 -4.61 3.86
C GLN A 13 -8.96 -4.94 2.43
N TYR A 14 -9.46 -6.15 2.20
CA TYR A 14 -10.03 -6.57 0.92
C TYR A 14 -11.49 -6.14 0.83
N LEU A 15 -11.83 -5.32 -0.15
CA LEU A 15 -13.15 -4.72 -0.33
C LEU A 15 -13.91 -5.36 -1.49
N SER A 16 -13.21 -5.74 -2.55
CA SER A 16 -13.78 -6.46 -3.68
C SER A 16 -12.72 -7.27 -4.44
N ALA A 17 -13.14 -8.25 -5.22
CA ALA A 17 -12.23 -9.07 -6.02
C ALA A 17 -11.84 -8.38 -7.33
N VAL A 18 -10.56 -8.42 -7.70
CA VAL A 18 -10.10 -8.11 -9.07
C VAL A 18 -10.51 -9.27 -9.98
N LYS A 19 -11.20 -8.99 -11.09
CA LYS A 19 -11.75 -10.03 -11.98
C LYS A 19 -11.62 -9.60 -13.42
N ASP A 20 -11.04 -10.47 -14.25
CA ASP A 20 -10.88 -10.30 -15.69
C ASP A 20 -10.14 -8.99 -16.08
N GLU A 21 -9.30 -8.45 -15.18
CA GLU A 21 -8.48 -7.25 -15.38
C GLU A 21 -7.23 -7.30 -14.48
N ASP A 22 -6.23 -6.48 -14.79
CA ASP A 22 -5.04 -6.32 -13.95
C ASP A 22 -5.32 -5.50 -12.68
N ALA A 23 -4.47 -5.65 -11.66
CA ALA A 23 -4.50 -4.83 -10.46
C ALA A 23 -3.37 -3.79 -10.49
N VAL A 24 -3.70 -2.52 -10.27
CA VAL A 24 -2.74 -1.43 -10.08
C VAL A 24 -2.74 -1.02 -8.62
N CYS A 25 -1.55 -0.98 -8.02
CA CYS A 25 -1.36 -0.53 -6.64
C CYS A 25 -0.64 0.81 -6.65
N GLU A 26 -1.23 1.80 -6.01
CA GLU A 26 -0.59 3.09 -5.74
C GLU A 26 -0.41 3.25 -4.23
N GLY A 27 0.81 3.60 -3.83
CA GLY A 27 1.17 3.82 -2.44
C GLY A 27 1.83 5.16 -2.25
N TRP A 28 1.52 5.81 -1.14
CA TRP A 28 2.12 7.09 -0.75
C TRP A 28 2.44 7.14 0.73
N ILE A 29 3.42 7.98 1.06
CA ILE A 29 3.79 8.27 2.45
C ILE A 29 2.80 9.28 3.01
N GLU A 30 2.09 8.91 4.07
CA GLU A 30 1.23 9.85 4.80
C GLU A 30 2.02 10.63 5.85
N LYS A 31 3.02 9.99 6.46
CA LYS A 31 3.88 10.63 7.47
C LYS A 31 5.25 9.98 7.52
N ARG A 32 6.31 10.80 7.48
CA ARG A 32 7.69 10.33 7.63
C ARG A 32 8.39 10.98 8.81
N GLY A 33 8.83 10.16 9.76
CA GLY A 33 9.72 10.56 10.84
C GLY A 33 11.18 10.19 10.55
N ARG A 34 12.04 10.39 11.56
CA ARG A 34 13.47 10.05 11.48
C ARG A 34 13.72 8.55 11.28
N SER A 35 12.88 7.71 11.88
CA SER A 35 13.13 6.26 11.96
C SER A 35 11.90 5.40 11.67
N ILE A 36 10.75 6.01 11.40
CA ILE A 36 9.48 5.35 11.09
C ILE A 36 8.80 6.10 9.94
N CYS A 37 8.22 5.36 9.00
CA CYS A 37 7.41 5.87 7.90
C CYS A 37 6.04 5.20 7.91
N PHE A 38 4.98 6.00 7.87
CA PHE A 38 3.59 5.56 7.73
C PHE A 38 3.17 5.78 6.28
N CYS A 39 2.67 4.72 5.66
CA CYS A 39 2.26 4.71 4.27
C CYS A 39 0.83 4.19 4.15
N ARG A 40 0.13 4.68 3.13
CA ARG A 40 -1.16 4.16 2.69
C ARG A 40 -1.02 3.66 1.26
N ALA A 41 -1.77 2.62 0.92
CA ALA A 41 -1.87 2.14 -0.44
C ALA A 41 -3.31 1.81 -0.81
N GLU A 42 -3.62 1.96 -2.08
CA GLU A 42 -4.88 1.56 -2.69
C GLU A 42 -4.59 0.64 -3.87
N VAL A 43 -5.37 -0.44 -3.96
CA VAL A 43 -5.34 -1.36 -5.10
C VAL A 43 -6.63 -1.19 -5.89
N ARG A 44 -6.50 -0.90 -7.18
CA ARG A 44 -7.61 -0.70 -8.11
C ARG A 44 -7.52 -1.62 -9.31
N GLY A 45 -8.67 -1.99 -9.86
CA GLY A 45 -8.72 -2.62 -11.18
C GLY A 45 -8.18 -1.65 -12.25
N ALA A 46 -7.29 -2.15 -13.11
CA ALA A 46 -6.57 -1.33 -14.09
C ALA A 46 -7.51 -0.68 -15.12
N GLU A 47 -8.60 -1.38 -15.48
CA GLU A 47 -9.56 -0.91 -16.47
C GLU A 47 -10.78 -0.28 -15.80
N SER A 48 -11.31 -0.93 -14.75
CA SER A 48 -12.54 -0.51 -14.09
C SER A 48 -12.34 0.64 -13.10
N GLY A 49 -11.10 0.87 -12.62
CA GLY A 49 -10.78 1.82 -11.56
C GLY A 49 -11.38 1.44 -10.19
N ARG A 50 -12.03 0.29 -10.08
CA ARG A 50 -12.73 -0.18 -8.89
C ARG A 50 -11.75 -0.38 -7.75
N LEU A 51 -12.05 0.17 -6.58
CA LEU A 51 -11.27 -0.05 -5.37
C LEU A 51 -11.45 -1.49 -4.88
N CYS A 52 -10.37 -2.26 -4.89
CA CYS A 52 -10.35 -3.68 -4.57
C CYS A 52 -9.75 -3.94 -3.18
N ALA A 53 -8.74 -3.16 -2.79
CA ALA A 53 -8.18 -3.21 -1.45
C ALA A 53 -7.62 -1.86 -1.01
N THR A 54 -7.53 -1.66 0.29
CA THR A 54 -6.76 -0.58 0.91
C THR A 54 -5.76 -1.16 1.89
N ALA A 55 -4.62 -0.51 2.09
CA ALA A 55 -3.64 -0.96 3.07
C ALA A 55 -3.05 0.21 3.87
N ASN A 56 -2.79 -0.05 5.14
CA ASN A 56 -1.98 0.81 6.00
C ASN A 56 -0.68 0.07 6.32
N LEU A 57 0.46 0.73 6.08
CA LEU A 57 1.79 0.14 6.21
C LEU A 57 2.66 1.00 7.10
N VAL A 58 3.49 0.36 7.92
CA VAL A 58 4.48 1.03 8.77
C VAL A 58 5.84 0.41 8.52
N TYR A 59 6.82 1.25 8.20
CA TYR A 59 8.20 0.85 7.92
C TYR A 59 9.17 1.48 8.90
N LYS A 60 10.21 0.73 9.29
CA LYS A 60 11.46 1.26 9.83
C LYS A 60 12.28 1.83 8.69
N VAL A 61 12.85 3.03 8.88
CA VAL A 61 13.73 3.73 7.92
C VAL A 61 15.08 4.11 8.53
#